data_AF-A0A2E4X6C2-F1
#
_entry.id   AF-A0A2E4X6C2-F1
#
_cell.length_a   1.000
_cell.length_b   1.000
_cell.length_c   1.000
_cell.angle_alpha   90.00
_cell.angle_beta   90.00
_cell.angle_gamma   90.00
#
_symmetry.space_group_name_H-M   'P 1'
#
loop_
_entity.id
_entity.type
_entity.pdbx_description
1 polymer ?
#
loop_
_entity_poly.entity_id
_entity_poly.type
_entity_poly.pdbx_seq_one_letter_code
_entity_poly.pdbx_strand_id
1 'polypeptide(L)' 'MVQNFLIAGCGPGRHAINTAGTFRDSKVTAIDLSLPSLAYAKRMTEELGINNVDYLKMDILEVASLSK' A
#
# COMPACT_ATOMS: atom_id res chain seq x y z
N MET A 1 9.27 13.97 -9.74
CA MET A 1 10.10 13.58 -8.58
C MET A 1 9.59 12.23 -8.13
N VAL A 2 10.42 11.19 -8.17
CA VAL A 2 10.07 9.83 -7.74
C VAL A 2 10.21 9.75 -6.23
N GLN A 3 9.21 9.21 -5.53
CA GLN A 3 9.19 9.07 -4.08
C GLN A 3 8.77 7.65 -3.66
N ASN A 4 9.10 7.28 -2.43
CA ASN A 4 8.62 6.05 -1.79
C ASN A 4 7.66 6.45 -0.66
N PHE A 5 6.43 5.96 -0.73
CA PHE A 5 5.41 6.18 0.28
C PHE A 5 5.22 4.92 1.13
N LEU A 6 5.14 5.08 2.44
CA LEU A 6 4.72 4.03 3.36
C LEU A 6 3.38 4.41 3.99
N ILE A 7 2.39 3.53 3.88
CA ILE A 7 1.08 3.67 4.53
C ILE A 7 0.94 2.55 5.57
N ALA A 8 0.99 2.91 6.84
CA ALA A 8 0.78 2.00 7.96
C ALA A 8 -0.70 1.90 8.35
N GLY A 9 -1.22 0.68 8.50
CA GLY A 9 -2.63 0.44 8.79
C GLY A 9 -3.53 0.83 7.62
N CYS A 10 -3.26 0.30 6.43
CA CYS A 10 -3.93 0.74 5.21
C CYS A 10 -5.42 0.35 5.15
N GLY A 11 -5.86 -0.60 5.97
CA GLY A 11 -7.22 -1.11 5.98
C GLY A 11 -7.69 -1.51 4.56
N PRO A 12 -8.89 -1.09 4.13
CA PRO A 12 -9.40 -1.32 2.78
C PRO A 12 -8.64 -0.62 1.64
N GLY A 13 -7.56 0.10 1.92
CA GLY A 13 -6.63 0.60 0.91
C GLY A 13 -6.92 2.00 0.36
N ARG A 14 -7.96 2.72 0.81
CA ARG A 14 -8.36 4.03 0.24
C ARG A 14 -7.20 5.03 0.14
N HIS A 15 -6.41 5.17 1.20
CA HIS A 15 -5.29 6.11 1.21
C HIS A 15 -4.16 5.65 0.28
N ALA A 16 -3.82 4.35 0.30
CA ALA A 16 -2.81 3.78 -0.59
C ALA A 16 -3.20 3.97 -2.07
N ILE A 17 -4.45 3.67 -2.42
CA ILE A 17 -5.02 3.84 -3.78
C ILE A 17 -4.97 5.31 -4.22
N ASN A 18 -5.42 6.23 -3.38
CA ASN A 18 -5.42 7.66 -3.71
C ASN A 18 -3.99 8.21 -3.90
N THR A 19 -3.06 7.82 -3.03
CA THR A 19 -1.65 8.21 -3.14
C THR A 19 -1.04 7.66 -4.42
N ALA A 20 -1.29 6.38 -4.72
CA ALA A 20 -0.78 5.71 -5.92
C ALA A 20 -1.30 6.33 -7.23
N GLY A 21 -2.60 6.65 -7.27
CA GLY A 21 -3.21 7.33 -8.41
C GLY A 21 -2.73 8.77 -8.62
N THR A 22 -2.37 9.46 -7.53
CA THR A 22 -1.82 10.83 -7.55
C THR A 22 -0.36 10.85 -7.99
N PHE A 23 0.47 9.94 -7.46
CA PHE A 23 1.90 9.86 -7.73
C PHE A 23 2.24 8.64 -8.58
N ARG A 24 1.85 8.66 -9.85
CA ARG A 24 1.93 7.50 -10.76
C ARG A 24 3.34 6.93 -10.95
N ASP A 25 4.37 7.78 -10.88
CA ASP A 25 5.77 7.36 -11.03
C ASP A 25 6.42 6.96 -9.70
N SER A 26 5.68 6.98 -8.59
CA SER A 26 6.16 6.68 -7.24
C SER A 26 5.65 5.34 -6.74
N LYS A 27 6.41 4.72 -5.84
CA LYS A 27 6.03 3.44 -5.23
C LYS A 27 5.29 3.67 -3.92
N VAL A 28 4.19 2.95 -3.72
CA VAL A 28 3.46 2.92 -2.44
C VAL A 28 3.60 1.54 -1.81
N THR A 29 4.09 1.48 -0.59
CA THR A 29 4.05 0.28 0.25
C THR A 29 2.99 0.47 1.33
N ALA A 30 2.00 -0.42 1.37
CA ALA A 30 0.88 -0.38 2.28
C ALA A 30 0.89 -1.61 3.19
N ILE A 31 0.92 -1.39 4.50
CA ILE A 31 0.96 -2.46 5.49
C ILE A 31 -0.32 -2.50 6.33
N ASP A 32 -0.75 -3.70 6.71
CA ASP A 32 -1.84 -3.91 7.67
C ASP A 32 -1.70 -5.28 8.35
N LEU A 33 -2.28 -5.47 9.53
CA LEU A 33 -2.34 -6.77 10.20
C LEU A 33 -3.44 -7.67 9.62
N SER A 34 -4.51 -7.06 9.07
CA SER A 34 -5.73 -7.70 8.59
C SER A 34 -5.58 -8.21 7.16
N LEU A 35 -5.44 -9.52 6.99
CA LEU A 35 -5.47 -10.18 5.67
C LEU A 35 -6.74 -9.90 4.86
N PRO A 36 -7.97 -9.93 5.44
CA PRO A 36 -9.18 -9.58 4.70
C PRO A 36 -9.15 -8.14 4.16
N SER A 37 -8.62 -7.20 4.95
CA SER A 37 -8.48 -5.80 4.53
C SER A 37 -7.48 -5.65 3.39
N LEU A 38 -6.33 -6.32 3.47
CA LEU A 38 -5.33 -6.34 2.40
C LEU A 38 -5.87 -6.98 1.13
N ALA A 39 -6.60 -8.08 1.23
CA ALA A 39 -7.22 -8.74 0.08
C ALA A 39 -8.24 -7.81 -0.62
N TYR A 40 -9.07 -7.12 0.17
CA TYR A 40 -9.99 -6.12 -0.37
C TYR A 40 -9.22 -4.97 -1.05
N ALA A 41 -8.21 -4.41 -0.38
CA ALA A 41 -7.41 -3.31 -0.89
C ALA A 41 -6.72 -3.67 -2.22
N LYS A 42 -6.12 -4.86 -2.30
CA LYS A 42 -5.49 -5.38 -3.51
C LYS A 42 -6.49 -5.52 -4.65
N ARG A 43 -7.65 -6.15 -4.40
CA ARG A 43 -8.73 -6.27 -5.41
C ARG A 43 -9.15 -4.90 -5.95
N MET A 44 -9.40 -3.92 -5.07
CA MET A 44 -9.81 -2.58 -5.51
C MET A 44 -8.72 -1.87 -6.31
N THR A 45 -7.46 -2.07 -5.94
CA THR A 45 -6.31 -1.51 -6.66
C THR A 45 -6.22 -2.07 -8.08
N GLU A 46 -6.40 -3.38 -8.23
CA GLU A 46 -6.44 -4.08 -9.53
C GLU A 46 -7.62 -3.63 -10.38
N GLU A 47 -8.83 -3.52 -9.81
CA GLU A 47 -10.04 -3.03 -10.50
C GLU A 47 -9.89 -1.59 -11.02
N LEU A 48 -9.10 -0.77 -10.33
CA LEU A 48 -8.80 0.61 -10.72
C LEU A 48 -7.60 0.73 -11.67
N GLY A 49 -6.97 -0.37 -12.06
CA GLY A 49 -5.83 -0.39 -12.97
C GLY A 49 -4.56 0.25 -12.39
N ILE A 50 -4.44 0.30 -11.06
CA ILE A 50 -3.28 0.85 -10.36
C ILE A 50 -2.26 -0.27 -10.16
N ASN A 51 -0.99 0.00 -10.49
CA ASN A 51 0.08 -1.01 -10.51
C ASN A 51 1.29 -0.66 -9.64
N ASN A 52 1.27 0.47 -8.94
CA ASN A 52 2.37 1.01 -8.15
C ASN A 52 2.14 0.89 -6.63
N VAL A 53 1.38 -0.13 -6.18
CA VAL A 53 1.12 -0.41 -4.76
C VAL A 53 1.51 -1.84 -4.39
N ASP A 54 2.37 -1.97 -3.37
CA ASP A 54 2.68 -3.23 -2.71
C ASP A 54 1.93 -3.33 -1.38
N TYR A 55 1.15 -4.40 -1.21
CA TYR A 55 0.44 -4.72 0.03
C TYR A 55 1.18 -5.79 0.82
N LEU A 56 1.49 -5.52 2.09
CA LEU A 56 2.21 -6.45 2.96
C LEU A 56 1.45 -6.65 4.27
N LYS A 57 1.28 -7.91 4.67
CA LYS A 57 0.84 -8.22 6.02
C LYS A 57 2.03 -8.09 6.97
N MET A 58 2.04 -7.07 7.81
CA MET A 58 3.19 -6.75 8.66
C MET A 58 2.73 -5.99 9.90
N ASP A 59 3.38 -6.24 11.03
CA ASP A 59 3.22 -5.41 12.23
C ASP A 59 4.00 -4.10 12.08
N ILE A 60 3.44 -2.97 12.53
CA ILE A 60 4.14 -1.69 12.48
C ILE A 60 5.47 -1.69 13.24
N LEU A 61 5.61 -2.52 14.27
CA LEU A 61 6.85 -2.67 15.02
C LEU A 61 7.94 -3.38 14.20
N GLU A 62 7.56 -4.12 13.15
CA GLU A 62 8.47 -4.79 12.23
C GLU A 62 8.87 -3.91 11.03
N VAL A 63 8.33 -2.69 10.93
CA VAL A 63 8.56 -1.79 9.79
C VAL A 63 10.04 -1.49 9.53
N ALA A 64 10.87 -1.53 10.58
CA ALA A 64 12.32 -1.34 10.46
C ALA A 64 13.01 -2.43 9.61
N SER A 65 12.34 -3.57 9.39
CA SER A 65 12.81 -4.65 8.52
C SER A 65 12.56 -4.39 7.02
N LEU A 66 11.71 -3.40 6.67
CA LEU A 66 11.55 -2.96 5.30
C LEU A 66 12.86 -2.31 4.84
N SER A 67 13.55 -2.96 3.90
CA SER A 67 14.75 -2.41 3.26
C SER A 67 14.42 -1.06 2.62
N LYS A 68 15.28 -0.05 2.85
CA LYS A 68 15.20 1.27 2.20
C LYS A 68 15.55 1.20 0.72
#